data_AF-A0A4Q4XAJ4-F1
#
_entry.id   AF-A0A4Q4XAJ4-F1
#
_cell.length_a   1.000
_cell.length_b   1.000
_cell.length_c   1.000
_cell.angle_alpha   90.00
_cell.angle_beta   90.00
_cell.angle_gamma   90.00
#
_symmetry.space_group_name_H-M   'P 1'
#
loop_
_entity.id
_entity.type
_entity.pdbx_description
1 polymer ?
#
loop_
_entity_poly.entity_id
_entity_poly.type
_entity_poly.pdbx_seq_one_letter_code
_entity_poly.pdbx_strand_id
1 'polypeptide(L)' 'MSVTASLELAVASLIFLVVVHKLEYFVNARIIGSRIDARAWELILALIVMEALFGVGGVIAAPVLYAYMKRELADAGLIG' A
#
# COMPACT_ATOMS: atom_id res chain seq x y z
N MET A 1 21.45 31.87 9.30
CA MET A 1 21.68 30.52 9.87
C MET A 1 20.40 29.80 10.29
N SER A 2 19.26 30.49 10.53
CA SER A 2 18.03 29.82 11.01
C SER A 2 17.22 29.08 9.92
N VAL A 3 17.31 29.49 8.65
CA VAL A 3 16.50 28.88 7.55
C VAL A 3 17.12 27.59 6.99
N THR A 4 18.45 27.47 7.00
CA THR A 4 19.13 26.30 6.43
C THR A 4 19.00 25.08 7.34
N ALA A 5 19.18 25.25 8.65
CA ALA A 5 18.95 24.18 9.62
C ALA A 5 17.48 23.71 9.63
N SER A 6 16.52 24.63 9.48
CA SER A 6 15.10 24.27 9.41
C SER A 6 14.70 23.61 8.09
N LEU A 7 15.32 23.97 6.95
CA LEU A 7 15.09 23.31 5.67
C LEU A 7 15.64 21.88 5.65
N GLU A 8 16.86 21.67 6.16
CA GLU A 8 17.45 20.33 6.29
C GLU A 8 16.60 19.42 7.18
N LEU A 9 16.15 19.93 8.33
CA LEU A 9 15.24 19.22 9.23
C LEU A 9 13.88 18.93 8.57
N ALA A 10 13.33 19.86 7.79
CA ALA A 10 12.07 19.67 7.08
C ALA A 10 12.17 18.57 6.02
N VAL A 11 13.25 18.57 5.23
CA VAL A 11 13.52 17.52 4.25
C VAL A 11 13.74 16.17 4.93
N ALA A 12 14.53 16.12 6.00
CA ALA A 12 14.75 14.88 6.76
C ALA A 12 13.45 14.33 7.34
N SER A 13 12.59 15.20 7.88
CA SER A 13 11.27 14.82 8.42
C SER A 13 10.32 14.32 7.32
N LEU A 14 10.34 14.96 6.15
CA LEU A 14 9.54 14.53 5.01
C LEU A 14 9.99 13.14 4.51
N ILE A 15 11.29 12.93 4.36
CA ILE A 15 11.85 11.62 3.98
C ILE A 15 11.44 10.56 5.01
N PHE A 16 11.59 10.86 6.30
CA PHE A 16 11.20 9.96 7.38
C PHE A 16 9.71 9.58 7.29
N LEU A 17 8.82 10.57 7.13
CA LEU A 17 7.38 10.35 7.01
C LEU A 17 7.03 9.50 5.77
N VAL A 18 7.63 9.80 4.62
CA VAL A 18 7.42 9.02 3.38
C VAL A 18 7.87 7.57 3.56
N VAL A 19 9.04 7.36 4.16
CA VAL A 19 9.58 6.01 4.40
C VAL A 19 8.70 5.23 5.37
N VAL A 20 8.35 5.81 6.52
CA VAL A 20 7.50 5.13 7.51
C VAL A 20 6.13 4.80 6.91
N HIS A 21 5.51 5.73 6.19
CA HIS A 21 4.23 5.49 5.53
C HIS A 21 4.31 4.35 4.49
N LYS A 22 5.41 4.24 3.74
CA LYS A 22 5.60 3.13 2.81
C LYS A 22 5.89 1.81 3.53
N LEU A 23 6.61 1.82 4.66
CA LEU A 23 6.82 0.63 5.48
C LEU A 23 5.50 0.10 6.07
N GLU A 24 4.56 0.99 6.41
CA GLU A 24 3.21 0.60 6.83
C GLU A 24 2.50 -0.22 5.75
N TYR A 25 2.77 -0.02 4.46
CA TYR A 25 2.12 -0.80 3.39
C TYR A 25 2.54 -2.27 3.46
N PHE A 26 3.80 -2.56 3.78
CA PHE A 26 4.28 -3.93 3.94
C PHE A 26 3.61 -4.62 5.13
N VAL A 27 3.51 -3.91 6.25
CA VAL A 27 2.84 -4.44 7.45
C VAL A 27 1.34 -4.66 7.18
N ASN A 28 0.68 -3.68 6.57
CA ASN A 28 -0.74 -3.75 6.20
C ASN A 28 -0.99 -4.90 5.22
N ALA A 29 -0.16 -5.06 4.20
CA ALA A 29 -0.28 -6.15 3.24
C ALA A 29 -0.08 -7.52 3.90
N ARG A 30 0.84 -7.66 4.86
CA ARG A 30 1.04 -8.92 5.59
C ARG A 30 -0.16 -9.25 6.50
N ILE A 31 -0.66 -8.27 7.24
CA ILE A 31 -1.79 -8.47 8.18
C ILE A 31 -3.09 -8.71 7.42
N ILE A 32 -3.44 -7.82 6.48
CA ILE A 32 -4.68 -7.91 5.72
C ILE A 32 -4.64 -9.11 4.79
N GLY A 33 -3.51 -9.37 4.13
CA GLY A 33 -3.35 -10.50 3.22
C GLY A 33 -3.65 -11.83 3.88
N SER A 34 -3.15 -12.04 5.10
CA SER A 34 -3.48 -13.26 5.87
C SER A 34 -4.96 -13.43 6.22
N ARG A 35 -5.78 -12.36 6.18
CA ARG A 35 -7.23 -12.42 6.46
C ARG A 35 -8.07 -12.75 5.23
N ILE A 36 -7.55 -12.49 4.04
CA ILE A 36 -8.26 -12.69 2.76
C ILE A 36 -7.56 -13.71 1.86
N ASP A 37 -6.70 -14.55 2.45
CA ASP A 37 -5.88 -15.55 1.77
C ASP A 37 -5.07 -14.96 0.59
N ALA A 38 -4.56 -13.74 0.74
CA ALA A 38 -3.70 -13.08 -0.24
C ALA A 38 -2.24 -13.10 0.24
N ARG A 39 -1.31 -13.39 -0.66
CA ARG A 39 0.12 -13.28 -0.36
C ARG A 39 0.47 -11.81 -0.20
N ALA A 40 1.37 -11.51 0.74
CA ALA A 40 1.75 -10.12 1.04
C ALA A 40 2.23 -9.34 -0.20
N TRP A 41 2.94 -9.99 -1.14
CA TRP A 41 3.41 -9.33 -2.36
C TRP A 41 2.27 -8.97 -3.33
N GLU A 42 1.18 -9.75 -3.36
CA GLU A 42 0.01 -9.47 -4.20
C GLU A 42 -0.69 -8.20 -3.72
N LEU A 43 -0.85 -8.07 -2.40
CA LEU A 43 -1.42 -6.86 -1.81
C LEU A 43 -0.48 -5.65 -1.91
N ILE A 44 0.83 -5.82 -1.79
CA ILE A 44 1.78 -4.70 -2.02
C ILE A 44 1.65 -4.20 -3.46
N LEU A 45 1.58 -5.10 -4.44
CA LEU A 45 1.39 -4.73 -5.84
C LEU A 45 0.06 -4.01 -6.05
N ALA A 46 -1.03 -4.51 -5.47
CA ALA A 46 -2.34 -3.86 -5.52
C ALA A 46 -2.31 -2.46 -4.90
N LEU A 47 -1.66 -2.29 -3.74
CA LEU A 47 -1.51 -0.99 -3.08
C LEU A 47 -0.75 0.00 -3.95
N ILE A 48 0.37 -0.41 -4.56
CA ILE A 48 1.18 0.47 -5.43
C ILE A 48 0.42 0.86 -6.70
N VAL A 49 -0.23 -0.10 -7.36
CA VAL A 49 -1.02 0.16 -8.58
C VAL A 49 -2.17 1.11 -8.28
N MET A 50 -2.92 0.85 -7.21
CA MET A 50 -4.06 1.68 -6.84
C MET A 50 -3.63 3.07 -6.36
N GLU A 51 -2.51 3.17 -5.63
CA GLU A 51 -1.93 4.46 -5.26
C GLU A 51 -1.51 5.26 -6.50
N ALA A 52 -0.90 4.62 -7.50
CA ALA A 52 -0.50 5.30 -8.73
C ALA A 52 -1.71 5.81 -9.55
N LEU A 53 -2.84 5.09 -9.51
CA LEU A 53 -4.06 5.45 -10.25
C LEU A 53 -4.94 6.47 -9.51
N PHE A 54 -5.06 6.37 -8.19
CA PHE A 54 -6.06 7.10 -7.39
C PHE A 54 -5.47 7.82 -6.17
N GLY A 55 -4.14 7.83 -6.01
CA GLY A 55 -3.47 8.40 -4.84
C GLY A 55 -3.87 7.68 -3.54
N VAL A 56 -3.99 8.46 -2.47
CA VAL A 56 -4.33 7.95 -1.12
C VAL A 56 -5.66 7.15 -1.11
N GLY A 57 -6.65 7.56 -1.92
CA GLY A 57 -7.91 6.83 -2.03
C GLY A 57 -7.75 5.41 -2.58
N GLY A 58 -6.78 5.21 -3.47
CA GLY A 58 -6.47 3.89 -4.02
C GLY A 58 -5.92 2.93 -2.99
N VAL A 59 -5.09 3.40 -2.06
CA VAL A 59 -4.51 2.60 -0.97
C VAL A 59 -5.61 2.01 -0.09
N ILE A 60 -6.67 2.78 0.18
CA ILE A 60 -7.82 2.35 0.97
C ILE A 60 -8.65 1.32 0.21
N ALA A 61 -8.85 1.54 -1.09
CA ALA A 61 -9.67 0.66 -1.94
C ALA A 61 -8.97 -0.65 -2.33
N ALA A 62 -7.64 -0.66 -2.39
CA ALA A 62 -6.86 -1.78 -2.93
C ALA A 62 -7.17 -3.14 -2.29
N PRO A 63 -7.26 -3.29 -0.94
CA PRO A 63 -7.52 -4.58 -0.34
C PRO A 63 -8.93 -5.11 -0.66
N VAL A 64 -9.91 -4.21 -0.71
CA VAL A 64 -11.31 -4.56 -1.01
C VAL A 64 -11.44 -4.99 -2.46
N LEU A 65 -10.89 -4.20 -3.38
CA LEU A 65 -10.93 -4.51 -4.81
C LEU A 65 -10.14 -5.76 -5.15
N TYR A 66 -8.95 -5.94 -4.56
CA TYR A 66 -8.16 -7.13 -4.74
C TYR A 66 -8.89 -8.39 -4.24
N ALA A 67 -9.48 -8.34 -3.04
CA ALA A 67 -10.25 -9.46 -2.50
C ALA A 67 -11.46 -9.81 -3.39
N TYR A 68 -12.18 -8.78 -3.87
CA TYR A 68 -13.30 -8.97 -4.78
C TYR A 68 -12.88 -9.60 -6.11
N MET A 69 -11.83 -9.06 -6.74
CA MET A 69 -11.31 -9.60 -8.01
C MET A 69 -10.79 -11.04 -7.85
N LYS A 70 -10.06 -11.33 -6.77
CA LYS A 70 -9.56 -12.67 -6.49
C LYS A 70 -10.71 -13.67 -6.33
N ARG A 71 -11.77 -13.26 -5.62
CA ARG A 71 -12.97 -14.09 -5.49
C ARG A 71 -13.64 -14.35 -6.83
N GLU A 72 -13.84 -13.31 -7.65
CA GLU A 72 -14.48 -13.45 -8.96
C GLU A 72 -13.67 -14.38 -9.90
N LEU A 73 -12.34 -14.27 -9.89
CA LEU A 73 -11.46 -15.14 -10.65
C LEU A 73 -11.52 -16.59 -10.16
N ALA A 74 -11.61 -16.81 -8.84
CA ALA A 74 -11.75 -18.15 -8.25
C ALA A 74 -13.12 -18.76 -8.58
N ASP A 75 -14.19 -17.99 -8.47
CA ASP A 75 -15.56 -18.41 -8.82
C ASP A 75 -15.69 -18.75 -10.31
N ALA A 76 -14.95 -18.04 -11.17
CA ALA A 76 -14.84 -18.35 -12.60
C ALA A 76 -13.92 -19.54 -12.93
N GLY A 77 -13.25 -20.13 -11.93
CA GLY A 77 -12.29 -21.23 -12.11
C GLY A 77 -10.99 -20.83 -12.83
N LEU A 78 -10.65 -19.53 -12.85
CA LEU A 78 -9.47 -18.99 -13.52
C LEU A 78 -8.22 -19.05 -12.63
N ILE A 79 -8.41 -19.07 -11.31
CA ILE A 79 -7.36 -19.26 -10.31
C ILE A 79 -7.86 -20.24 -9.24
N GLY A 80 -6.93 -20.98 -8.62
CA GLY A 80 -7.20 -21.96 -7.58
C GLY A 80 -6.84 -21.48 -6.19
#